data_AF-A0A5R2MY80-F1
#
_entry.id   AF-A0A5R2MY80-F1
#
_cell.length_a   1.000
_cell.length_b   1.000
_cell.length_c   1.000
_cell.angle_alpha   90.00
_cell.angle_beta   90.00
_cell.angle_gamma   90.00
#
_symmetry.space_group_name_H-M   'P 1'
#
loop_
_entity.id
_entity.type
_entity.pdbx_description
1 polymer ?
#
loop_
_entity_poly.entity_id
_entity_poly.type
_entity_poly.pdbx_seq_one_letter_code
_entity_poly.pdbx_strand_id
1 'polypeptide(L)'
;AELFVLNRVLLHRMPFAEARDRLMVLGISGEHAEPFWLAVRGNLDRLADAIAWWRVLREGPQEMPEFSDDDRDFLHQALDLLPEEPWNGTVWKDWTGKIREATGRKGKALFMPLRLALT
;
A
#
# COMPACT_ATOMS: atom_id res chain seq x y z
N ALA A 1 18.29 9.04 -18.41
CA ALA A 1 18.40 8.58 -17.01
C ALA A 1 18.22 9.75 -16.03
N GLU A 2 18.92 10.87 -16.23
CA GLU A 2 18.88 12.04 -15.34
C GLU A 2 17.48 12.67 -15.18
N LEU A 3 16.70 12.77 -16.27
CA LEU A 3 15.32 13.29 -16.24
C LEU A 3 14.38 12.47 -15.33
N PHE A 4 14.53 11.14 -15.29
CA PHE A 4 13.72 10.29 -14.40
C PHE A 4 14.12 10.50 -12.95
N VAL A 5 15.41 10.63 -12.66
CA VAL A 5 15.90 10.90 -11.31
C VAL A 5 15.38 12.24 -10.80
N LEU A 6 15.44 13.29 -11.63
CA LEU A 6 14.93 14.61 -11.27
C LEU A 6 13.42 14.59 -11.04
N ASN A 7 12.66 13.89 -11.89
CA ASN A 7 11.22 13.76 -11.74
C ASN A 7 10.83 13.09 -10.40
N ARG A 8 11.54 12.03 -10.00
CA ARG A 8 11.33 11.38 -8.70
C ARG A 8 11.51 12.32 -7.53
N VAL A 9 12.63 13.04 -7.51
CA VAL A 9 12.92 13.99 -6.42
C VAL A 9 11.83 15.05 -6.30
N LEU A 10 11.31 15.54 -7.43
CA LEU A 10 10.19 16.48 -7.46
C LEU A 10 8.91 15.83 -6.91
N LEU A 11 8.51 14.65 -7.41
CA LEU A 11 7.30 13.96 -6.96
C LEU A 11 7.33 13.65 -5.46
N HIS A 12 8.47 13.15 -4.96
CA HIS A 12 8.63 12.76 -3.55
C HIS A 12 8.39 13.93 -2.59
N ARG A 13 8.68 15.16 -3.02
CA ARG A 13 8.56 16.38 -2.19
C ARG A 13 7.31 17.20 -2.50
N MET A 14 6.68 17.00 -3.66
CA MET A 14 5.53 17.78 -4.13
C MET A 14 4.34 17.67 -3.17
N PRO A 15 3.91 18.78 -2.53
CA PRO A 15 2.75 18.78 -1.64
C PRO A 15 1.48 18.44 -2.40
N PHE A 16 0.47 17.91 -1.71
CA PHE A 16 -0.80 17.52 -2.34
C PHE A 16 -1.47 18.69 -3.07
N ALA A 17 -1.42 19.90 -2.50
CA ALA A 17 -2.00 21.10 -3.11
C ALA A 17 -1.49 21.36 -4.54
N GLU A 18 -0.21 21.06 -4.83
CA GLU A 18 0.37 21.20 -6.17
C GLU A 18 0.04 20.02 -7.09
N ALA A 19 -0.14 18.82 -6.53
CA ALA A 19 -0.46 17.61 -7.29
C ALA A 19 -1.96 17.48 -7.61
N ARG A 20 -2.83 18.10 -6.79
CA ARG A 20 -4.29 17.88 -6.74
C ARG A 20 -4.95 17.93 -8.11
N ASP A 21 -4.75 19.02 -8.85
CA ASP A 21 -5.46 19.22 -10.12
C ASP A 21 -4.98 18.20 -11.18
N ARG A 22 -3.70 17.83 -11.14
CA ARG A 22 -3.13 16.80 -12.03
C ARG A 22 -3.62 15.39 -11.65
N LEU A 23 -3.74 15.09 -10.35
CA LEU A 23 -4.30 13.83 -9.86
C LEU A 23 -5.78 13.69 -10.22
N MET A 24 -6.54 14.78 -10.15
CA MET A 24 -7.95 14.80 -10.53
C MET A 24 -8.16 14.43 -12.01
N VAL A 25 -7.28 14.92 -12.90
CA VAL A 25 -7.28 14.53 -14.33
C VAL A 25 -7.03 13.03 -14.51
N LEU A 26 -6.29 12.40 -13.59
CA LEU A 26 -6.04 10.95 -13.59
C LEU A 26 -7.14 10.15 -12.88
N GLY A 27 -8.25 10.78 -12.47
CA GLY A 27 -9.35 10.14 -11.74
C GLY A 27 -9.10 9.94 -10.24
N ILE A 28 -8.03 10.53 -9.70
CA ILE A 28 -7.66 10.44 -8.29
C ILE A 28 -8.19 11.69 -7.57
N SER A 29 -9.27 11.51 -6.82
CA SER A 29 -9.99 12.61 -6.15
C SER A 29 -10.77 12.11 -4.93
N GLY A 30 -11.38 13.02 -4.17
CA GLY A 30 -12.13 12.72 -2.96
C GLY A 30 -11.30 12.79 -1.68
N GLU A 31 -11.91 12.40 -0.56
CA GLU A 31 -11.32 12.54 0.79
C GLU A 31 -10.04 11.72 1.00
N HIS A 32 -9.89 10.61 0.27
CA HIS A 32 -8.70 9.75 0.36
C HIS A 32 -7.56 10.19 -0.55
N ALA A 33 -7.74 11.16 -1.44
CA ALA A 33 -6.73 11.54 -2.43
C ALA A 33 -5.47 12.12 -1.81
N GLU A 34 -5.59 12.95 -0.77
CA GLU A 34 -4.43 13.52 -0.07
C GLU A 34 -3.66 12.48 0.74
N PRO A 35 -4.29 11.69 1.65
CA PRO A 35 -3.61 10.59 2.33
C PRO A 35 -2.93 9.63 1.37
N PHE A 36 -3.61 9.29 0.26
CA PHE A 36 -3.04 8.46 -0.80
C PHE A 36 -1.78 9.07 -1.39
N TRP A 37 -1.85 10.32 -1.86
CA TRP A 37 -0.71 10.99 -2.47
C TRP A 37 0.51 11.01 -1.57
N LEU A 38 0.31 11.36 -0.29
CA LEU A 38 1.37 11.40 0.70
C LEU A 38 1.99 10.02 0.95
N ALA A 39 1.19 8.95 0.89
CA ALA A 39 1.67 7.58 1.06
C ALA A 39 2.46 7.05 -0.15
N VAL A 40 2.05 7.39 -1.38
CA VAL A 40 2.64 6.78 -2.58
C VAL A 40 3.71 7.62 -3.26
N ARG A 41 3.69 8.96 -3.14
CA ARG A 41 4.56 9.86 -3.92
C ARG A 41 6.05 9.57 -3.80
N GLY A 42 6.49 8.98 -2.67
CA GLY A 42 7.87 8.56 -2.43
C GLY A 42 8.31 7.31 -3.20
N ASN A 43 7.38 6.64 -3.89
CA ASN A 43 7.61 5.41 -4.65
C ASN A 43 7.34 5.59 -6.16
N LEU A 44 7.00 6.80 -6.63
CA LEU A 44 6.60 7.03 -8.02
C LEU A 44 7.78 7.50 -8.87
N ASP A 45 7.96 6.89 -10.03
CA ASP A 45 8.89 7.38 -11.06
C ASP A 45 8.23 8.49 -11.91
N ARG A 46 6.92 8.39 -12.11
CA ARG A 46 6.07 9.30 -12.90
C ARG A 46 4.74 9.53 -12.19
N LEU A 47 4.11 10.68 -12.42
CA LEU A 47 2.79 10.96 -11.84
C LEU A 47 1.74 9.92 -12.27
N ALA A 48 1.80 9.43 -13.51
CA ALA A 48 0.86 8.43 -14.02
C ALA A 48 0.96 7.07 -13.28
N ASP A 49 2.08 6.78 -12.63
CA ASP A 49 2.24 5.55 -11.83
C ASP A 49 1.26 5.53 -10.64
N ALA A 50 0.78 6.70 -10.21
CA ALA A 50 -0.25 6.81 -9.18
C ALA A 50 -1.57 6.14 -9.57
N ILE A 51 -1.88 5.99 -10.87
CA ILE A 51 -3.12 5.35 -11.32
C ILE A 51 -3.18 3.90 -10.85
N ALA A 52 -2.08 3.17 -11.03
CA ALA A 52 -1.99 1.76 -10.64
C ALA A 52 -2.14 1.61 -9.11
N TRP A 53 -1.45 2.45 -8.34
CA TRP A 53 -1.55 2.43 -6.88
C TRP A 53 -2.94 2.82 -6.38
N TRP A 54 -3.59 3.79 -7.01
CA TRP A 54 -4.95 4.19 -6.66
C TRP A 54 -5.94 3.04 -6.91
N ARG A 55 -5.76 2.32 -8.02
CA ARG A 55 -6.55 1.14 -8.34
C ARG A 55 -6.37 0.04 -7.30
N VAL A 56 -5.13 -0.26 -6.89
CA VAL A 56 -4.84 -1.24 -5.83
C VAL A 56 -5.56 -0.89 -4.53
N LEU A 57 -5.60 0.38 -4.14
CA LEU A 57 -6.29 0.79 -2.91
C LEU A 57 -7.82 0.72 -3.01
N ARG A 58 -8.38 0.89 -4.20
CA ARG A 58 -9.84 0.94 -4.41
C ARG A 58 -10.45 -0.41 -4.73
N GLU A 59 -9.69 -1.26 -5.40
CA GLU A 59 -10.16 -2.52 -6.00
C GLU A 59 -9.37 -3.74 -5.48
N GLY A 60 -8.28 -3.53 -4.74
CA GLY A 60 -7.34 -4.58 -4.33
C GLY A 60 -6.26 -4.87 -5.38
N PRO A 61 -5.29 -5.75 -5.07
CA PRO A 61 -4.30 -6.24 -6.04
C PRO A 61 -4.98 -6.82 -7.28
N GLN A 62 -4.54 -6.41 -8.45
CA GLN A 62 -5.15 -6.83 -9.72
C GLN A 62 -4.72 -8.24 -10.13
N GLU A 63 -3.57 -8.67 -9.65
CA GLU A 63 -3.02 -10.01 -9.83
C GLU A 63 -2.63 -10.54 -8.45
N MET A 64 -3.20 -11.68 -8.07
CA MET A 64 -2.81 -12.38 -6.86
C MET A 64 -1.69 -13.36 -7.21
N PRO A 65 -0.53 -13.28 -6.56
CA PRO A 65 0.54 -14.23 -6.81
C PRO A 65 0.13 -15.64 -6.34
N GLU A 66 0.78 -16.64 -6.89
CA GLU A 66 0.64 -17.99 -6.40
C GLU A 66 1.33 -18.12 -5.03
N PHE A 67 0.53 -18.35 -3.99
CA PHE A 67 1.03 -18.59 -2.64
C PHE A 67 1.35 -20.07 -2.43
N SER A 68 2.39 -20.35 -1.65
CA SER A 68 2.61 -21.70 -1.10
C SER A 68 1.47 -22.07 -0.15
N ASP A 69 1.24 -23.37 0.09
CA ASP A 69 0.21 -23.82 1.04
C ASP A 69 0.44 -23.24 2.44
N ASP A 70 1.71 -23.19 2.89
CA ASP A 70 2.11 -22.57 4.16
C ASP A 70 1.78 -21.06 4.19
N ASP A 71 1.97 -20.34 3.08
CA ASP A 71 1.58 -18.92 3.02
C ASP A 71 0.06 -18.73 2.97
N ARG A 72 -0.70 -19.65 2.34
CA ARG A 72 -2.17 -19.59 2.37
C ARG A 72 -2.70 -19.78 3.79
N ASP A 73 -2.20 -20.78 4.51
CA ASP A 73 -2.57 -21.03 5.91
C ASP A 73 -2.19 -19.86 6.82
N PHE A 74 -1.02 -19.26 6.58
CA PHE A 74 -0.61 -18.04 7.27
C PHE A 74 -1.54 -16.85 6.97
N LEU A 75 -1.93 -16.65 5.71
CA LEU A 75 -2.82 -15.55 5.32
C LEU A 75 -4.24 -15.70 5.89
N HIS A 76 -4.75 -16.93 6.00
CA HIS A 76 -6.01 -17.20 6.69
C HIS A 76 -5.92 -16.83 8.18
N GLN A 77 -4.87 -17.27 8.88
CA GLN A 77 -4.66 -16.87 10.27
C GLN A 77 -4.48 -15.36 10.43
N ALA A 78 -3.82 -14.71 9.47
CA ALA A 78 -3.69 -13.25 9.46
C ALA A 78 -5.06 -12.57 9.33
N LEU A 79 -5.92 -13.06 8.45
CA LEU A 79 -7.28 -12.55 8.29
C LEU A 79 -8.11 -12.72 9.58
N ASP A 80 -8.02 -13.88 10.23
CA ASP A 80 -8.74 -14.16 11.49
C ASP A 80 -8.30 -13.23 12.64
N LEU A 81 -7.08 -12.72 12.59
CA LEU A 81 -6.52 -11.81 13.60
C LEU A 81 -6.74 -10.33 13.27
N LEU A 82 -7.34 -10.01 12.11
CA LEU A 82 -7.59 -8.64 11.69
C LEU A 82 -8.59 -7.98 12.66
N PRO A 83 -8.26 -6.82 13.27
CA PRO A 83 -9.19 -6.15 14.16
C PRO A 83 -10.46 -5.71 13.44
N GLU A 84 -11.59 -5.71 14.16
CA GLU A 84 -12.83 -5.10 13.66
C GLU A 84 -12.64 -3.60 13.40
N GLU A 85 -13.39 -3.09 12.44
CA GLU A 85 -13.46 -1.65 12.15
C GLU A 85 -14.16 -0.87 13.27
N PRO A 86 -13.88 0.44 13.43
CA PRO A 86 -13.10 1.32 12.56
C PRO A 86 -11.58 1.23 12.76
N TRP A 87 -10.84 1.29 11.65
CA TRP A 87 -9.38 1.33 11.67
C TRP A 87 -8.81 2.75 11.76
N ASN A 88 -7.61 2.83 12.31
CA ASN A 88 -6.82 4.06 12.41
C ASN A 88 -5.35 3.78 12.06
N GLY A 89 -4.48 4.79 12.22
CA GLY A 89 -3.06 4.69 11.91
C GLY A 89 -2.25 3.64 12.69
N THR A 90 -2.81 3.00 13.73
CA THR A 90 -2.13 1.94 14.50
C THR A 90 -2.50 0.54 14.06
N VAL A 91 -3.57 0.35 13.27
CA VAL A 91 -4.11 -0.97 12.92
C VAL A 91 -3.04 -1.90 12.35
N TRP A 92 -2.18 -1.40 11.46
CA TRP A 92 -1.12 -2.19 10.84
C TRP A 92 -0.12 -2.72 11.89
N LYS A 93 0.28 -1.86 12.82
CA LYS A 93 1.22 -2.22 13.88
C LYS A 93 0.60 -3.24 14.83
N ASP A 94 -0.63 -2.99 15.26
CA ASP A 94 -1.32 -3.83 16.24
C ASP A 94 -1.64 -5.21 15.64
N TRP A 95 -2.14 -5.23 14.40
CA TRP A 95 -2.45 -6.45 13.66
C TRP A 95 -1.20 -7.30 13.38
N THR A 96 -0.14 -6.71 12.81
CA THR A 96 1.11 -7.44 12.57
C THR A 96 1.82 -7.88 13.85
N GLY A 97 1.57 -7.20 14.98
CA GLY A 97 1.95 -7.65 16.32
C GLY A 97 1.25 -8.94 16.72
N LYS A 98 -0.09 -8.98 16.64
CA LYS A 98 -0.89 -10.18 16.93
C LYS A 98 -0.52 -11.35 16.04
N ILE A 99 -0.34 -11.11 14.73
CA ILE A 99 0.08 -12.16 13.78
C ILE A 99 1.43 -12.74 14.18
N ARG A 100 2.40 -11.89 14.54
CA ARG A 100 3.72 -12.35 14.97
C ARG A 100 3.65 -13.21 16.22
N GLU A 101 2.82 -12.83 17.19
CA GLU A 101 2.63 -13.59 18.44
C GLU A 101 1.98 -14.96 18.17
N ALA A 102 0.96 -15.00 17.32
CA ALA A 102 0.24 -16.24 16.99
C ALA A 102 1.05 -17.20 16.12
N THR A 103 1.78 -16.69 15.12
CA THR A 103 2.43 -17.50 14.08
C THR A 103 3.93 -17.72 14.32
N GLY A 104 4.54 -16.89 15.17
CA GLY A 104 5.99 -16.84 15.34
C GLY A 104 6.77 -16.27 14.15
N ARG A 105 6.12 -15.94 13.01
CA ARG A 105 6.78 -15.42 11.81
C ARG A 105 7.36 -14.02 12.04
N LYS A 106 8.53 -13.75 11.46
CA LYS A 106 9.27 -12.47 11.59
C LYS A 106 9.93 -12.07 10.27
N GLY A 107 10.30 -10.79 10.16
CA GLY A 107 11.04 -10.28 9.00
C GLY A 107 10.31 -10.56 7.68
N LYS A 108 11.03 -11.10 6.69
CA LYS A 108 10.48 -11.39 5.36
C LYS A 108 9.32 -12.38 5.41
N ALA A 109 9.38 -13.41 6.27
CA ALA A 109 8.34 -14.43 6.37
C ALA A 109 7.01 -13.87 6.93
N LEU A 110 7.07 -12.78 7.70
CA LEU A 110 5.88 -12.07 8.19
C LEU A 110 5.35 -11.08 7.14
N PHE A 111 6.23 -10.23 6.60
CA PHE A 111 5.79 -9.07 5.82
C PHE A 111 5.63 -9.33 4.32
N MET A 112 6.37 -10.28 3.75
CA MET A 112 6.29 -10.54 2.30
C MET A 112 4.92 -11.08 1.88
N PRO A 113 4.35 -12.11 2.53
CA PRO A 113 3.04 -12.62 2.12
C PRO A 113 1.93 -11.60 2.34
N LEU A 114 1.96 -10.84 3.45
CA LEU A 114 1.01 -9.76 3.71
C LEU A 114 1.08 -8.66 2.65
N ARG A 115 2.29 -8.27 2.24
CA ARG A 115 2.46 -7.26 1.19
C ARG A 115 1.83 -7.75 -0.10
N LEU A 116 2.18 -8.95 -0.55
CA LEU A 116 1.64 -9.56 -1.77
C LEU A 116 0.10 -9.71 -1.75
N ALA A 117 -0.48 -9.97 -0.59
CA ALA A 117 -1.93 -10.11 -0.45
C ALA A 117 -2.68 -8.78 -0.44
N LEU A 118 -2.03 -7.68 -0.06
CA LEU A 118 -2.67 -6.36 0.11
C LEU A 118 -2.31 -5.36 -1.00
N THR A 119 -1.13 -5.48 -1.61
CA THR A 119 -0.58 -4.53 -2.59
C THR A 119 0.30 -5.21 -3.62
#